data_AF-A0A2C6A8R0-F1
#
_entry.id   AF-A0A2C6A8R0-F1
#
_cell.length_a   1.000
_cell.length_b   1.000
_cell.length_c   1.000
_cell.angle_alpha   90.00
_cell.angle_beta   90.00
_cell.angle_gamma   90.00
#
_symmetry.space_group_name_H-M   'P 1'
#
loop_
_entity.id
_entity.type
_entity.pdbx_description
1 polymer ?
#
loop_
_entity_poly.entity_id
_entity_poly.type
_entity_poly.pdbx_seq_one_letter_code
_entity_poly.pdbx_strand_id
1 'polypeptide(L)'
;MAYPRNVRNRYKQAAAELRAPFWDWAATSAVPPATVPAFVAINTPKGRAQVRNPLSGYVYPPAAFSGEFGNFRPEFGPTILHCPAPNRYPQSANALLRAANLKEQVYNSFVYSQSFEDFSSTGGNGISIEQVHNTIHRESACGEQFSEQDVAGFDPLFMLHHANVDRLWAFWEVIRPNLASFRRPYAGHSRFTTPAGTIIRPNSPLQPFFAPRGVPHTSDSVVSFRKFGYSYPGLEDGGSQEEQRHHAIRHMRELYGETQDAPRHASRQIFMAHMNINVEDIPFRPAQIHVFLCGRHAGSIPVLSKPSHGRLHGTVPLSKAIKECRRLGRDPRKHTGLRIIGPGNREIPISSIRSLTMELEDFKATPPSSDEELPALGPRHRVPVDMEQSHAPIETEYEESDGNSGGAGDETSDESGGYQQDDDY
;
A
#
# COMPACT_ATOMS: atom_id res chain seq x y z
N MET A 1 3.89 24.55 -30.00
CA MET A 1 3.54 25.84 -29.34
C MET A 1 4.51 26.09 -28.19
N ALA A 2 4.93 27.33 -27.95
CA ALA A 2 5.85 27.69 -26.86
C ALA A 2 5.22 28.74 -25.94
N TYR A 3 5.51 28.69 -24.64
CA TYR A 3 5.04 29.70 -23.69
C TYR A 3 5.55 31.11 -24.02
N PRO A 4 4.78 32.18 -23.70
CA PRO A 4 5.17 33.57 -23.90
C PRO A 4 6.54 33.91 -23.29
N ARG A 5 7.27 34.85 -23.92
CA ARG A 5 8.67 35.17 -23.54
C ARG A 5 8.82 35.59 -22.07
N ASN A 6 7.86 36.34 -21.53
CA ASN A 6 7.86 36.85 -20.16
C ASN A 6 7.74 35.75 -19.08
N VAL A 7 7.16 34.58 -19.40
CA VAL A 7 7.03 33.46 -18.44
C VAL A 7 7.95 32.28 -18.76
N ARG A 8 8.61 32.29 -19.93
CA ARG A 8 9.38 31.16 -20.43
C ARG A 8 10.48 30.70 -19.47
N ASN A 9 11.23 31.62 -18.88
CA ASN A 9 12.33 31.27 -17.96
C ASN A 9 11.80 30.59 -16.70
N ARG A 10 10.66 31.06 -16.15
CA ARG A 10 9.98 30.42 -15.02
C ARG A 10 9.57 28.98 -15.33
N TYR A 11 8.99 28.72 -16.50
CA TYR A 11 8.60 27.36 -16.89
C TYR A 11 9.81 26.45 -17.17
N LYS A 12 10.90 26.98 -17.73
CA LYS A 12 12.14 26.22 -17.90
C LYS A 12 12.74 25.82 -16.55
N GLN A 13 12.75 26.75 -15.59
CA GLN A 13 13.22 26.46 -14.23
C GLN A 13 12.32 25.41 -13.56
N ALA A 14 11.00 25.60 -13.59
CA ALA A 14 10.05 24.62 -13.03
C ALA A 14 10.22 23.23 -13.66
N ALA A 15 10.47 23.14 -14.98
CA ALA A 15 10.72 21.86 -15.64
C ALA A 15 12.05 21.20 -15.22
N ALA A 16 13.08 21.99 -14.89
CA ALA A 16 14.36 21.47 -14.40
C ALA A 16 14.27 20.96 -12.95
N GLU A 17 13.43 21.60 -12.14
CA GLU A 17 13.20 21.24 -10.73
C GLU A 17 12.13 20.14 -10.57
N LEU A 18 11.32 19.89 -11.59
CA LEU A 18 10.26 18.89 -11.54
C LEU A 18 10.80 17.49 -11.26
N ARG A 19 10.20 16.82 -10.27
CA ARG A 19 10.36 15.39 -9.98
C ARG A 19 8.96 14.76 -9.91
N ALA A 20 8.90 13.43 -10.06
CA ALA A 20 7.63 12.72 -9.89
C ALA A 20 7.15 12.89 -8.44
N PRO A 21 5.92 13.40 -8.21
CA PRO A 21 5.37 13.45 -6.86
C PRO A 21 5.05 12.05 -6.35
N PHE A 22 5.19 11.83 -5.04
CA PHE A 22 4.83 10.58 -4.39
C PHE A 22 3.47 10.69 -3.69
N TRP A 23 2.76 9.57 -3.61
CA TRP A 23 1.54 9.45 -2.83
C TRP A 23 1.80 8.73 -1.52
N ASP A 24 1.88 9.49 -0.42
CA ASP A 24 2.09 8.94 0.93
C ASP A 24 0.81 8.34 1.52
N TRP A 25 0.39 7.20 0.97
CA TRP A 25 -0.81 6.48 1.38
C TRP A 25 -0.78 6.02 2.84
N ALA A 26 0.39 5.87 3.46
CA ALA A 26 0.50 5.49 4.86
C ALA A 26 0.24 6.66 5.83
N ALA A 27 0.53 7.89 5.39
CA ALA A 27 0.22 9.09 6.14
C ALA A 27 -1.24 9.52 5.97
N THR A 28 -1.79 9.44 4.74
CA THR A 28 -3.10 10.02 4.42
C THR A 28 -4.25 9.02 4.41
N SER A 29 -4.00 7.75 4.12
CA SER A 29 -5.03 6.71 3.90
C SER A 29 -6.13 7.16 2.93
N ALA A 30 -5.77 7.94 1.92
CA ALA A 30 -6.68 8.47 0.91
C ALA A 30 -5.96 8.63 -0.43
N VAL A 31 -6.68 8.44 -1.53
CA VAL A 31 -6.15 8.67 -2.90
C VAL A 31 -5.78 10.16 -3.09
N PRO A 32 -4.80 10.47 -3.96
CA PRO A 32 -4.36 11.85 -4.15
C PRO A 32 -5.51 12.74 -4.65
N PRO A 33 -5.82 13.89 -4.02
CA PRO A 33 -6.91 14.75 -4.46
C PRO A 33 -6.80 15.21 -5.93
N ALA A 34 -5.58 15.25 -6.47
CA ALA A 34 -5.31 15.61 -7.86
C ALA A 34 -5.86 14.59 -8.88
N THR A 35 -6.21 13.36 -8.50
CA THR A 35 -6.79 12.35 -9.40
C THR A 35 -8.32 12.43 -9.47
N VAL A 36 -8.97 13.18 -8.59
CA VAL A 36 -10.44 13.16 -8.45
C VAL A 36 -11.16 14.01 -9.52
N PRO A 37 -10.74 15.26 -9.81
CA PRO A 37 -11.48 16.09 -10.77
C PRO A 37 -11.35 15.56 -12.20
N ALA A 38 -12.45 15.53 -12.95
CA ALA A 38 -12.40 15.19 -14.38
C ALA A 38 -11.70 16.26 -15.25
N PHE A 39 -11.68 17.50 -14.76
CA PHE A 39 -11.05 18.65 -15.42
C PHE A 39 -10.23 19.46 -14.42
N VAL A 40 -9.13 20.03 -14.90
CA VAL A 40 -8.25 20.90 -14.11
C VAL A 40 -7.96 22.19 -14.87
N ALA A 41 -7.90 23.30 -14.15
CA ALA A 41 -7.53 24.59 -14.71
C ALA A 41 -6.01 24.74 -14.71
N ILE A 42 -5.40 24.88 -15.89
CA ILE A 42 -3.96 25.07 -16.03
C ILE A 42 -3.62 26.33 -16.81
N ASN A 43 -2.41 26.83 -16.63
CA ASN A 43 -1.86 27.90 -17.45
C ASN A 43 -1.28 27.30 -18.73
N THR A 44 -1.83 27.67 -19.88
CA THR A 44 -1.36 27.24 -21.21
C THR A 44 -0.58 28.35 -21.91
N PRO A 45 0.09 28.08 -23.04
CA PRO A 45 0.69 29.13 -23.86
C PRO A 45 -0.28 30.21 -24.35
N LYS A 46 -1.60 29.94 -24.36
CA LYS A 46 -2.66 30.87 -24.79
C LYS A 46 -3.40 31.54 -23.61
N GLY A 47 -2.99 31.28 -22.36
CA GLY A 47 -3.69 31.73 -21.16
C GLY A 47 -4.25 30.57 -20.34
N ARG A 48 -4.97 30.89 -19.26
CA ARG A 48 -5.57 29.88 -18.38
C ARG A 48 -6.70 29.15 -19.10
N ALA A 49 -6.71 27.83 -19.06
CA ALA A 49 -7.74 27.00 -19.71
C ALA A 49 -8.11 25.80 -18.83
N GLN A 50 -9.33 25.30 -19.00
CA GLN A 50 -9.77 24.01 -18.47
C GLN A 50 -9.34 22.90 -19.43
N VAL A 51 -8.71 21.86 -18.90
CA VAL A 51 -8.30 20.68 -19.66
C VAL A 51 -8.79 19.42 -18.96
N ARG A 52 -9.01 18.34 -19.72
CA ARG A 52 -9.26 17.02 -19.12
C ARG A 52 -8.09 16.67 -18.22
N ASN A 53 -8.37 16.21 -17.01
CA ASN A 53 -7.35 15.82 -16.06
C ASN A 53 -6.66 14.52 -16.52
N PRO A 54 -5.37 14.53 -16.87
CA PRO A 54 -4.66 13.30 -17.25
C PRO A 54 -4.41 12.38 -16.05
N LEU A 55 -4.63 12.87 -14.81
CA LEU A 55 -4.46 12.08 -13.58
C LEU A 55 -5.75 11.37 -13.14
N SER A 56 -6.90 11.66 -13.75
CA SER A 56 -8.17 11.06 -13.34
C SER A 56 -8.46 9.71 -13.99
N GLY A 57 -7.61 9.24 -14.89
CA GLY A 57 -7.77 7.98 -15.60
C GLY A 57 -7.08 8.00 -16.96
N TYR A 58 -7.18 6.90 -17.68
CA TYR A 58 -6.57 6.71 -18.98
C TYR A 58 -7.57 6.15 -19.98
N VAL A 59 -7.53 6.67 -21.21
CA VAL A 59 -8.35 6.19 -22.34
C VAL A 59 -7.40 5.57 -23.36
N TYR A 60 -7.59 4.29 -23.64
CA TYR A 60 -6.79 3.58 -24.62
C TYR A 60 -7.02 4.16 -26.03
N PRO A 61 -5.95 4.35 -26.83
CA PRO A 61 -6.11 4.76 -28.21
C PRO A 61 -6.80 3.65 -29.02
N PRO A 62 -7.54 3.96 -30.12
CA PRO A 62 -8.17 2.95 -30.97
C PRO A 62 -7.21 1.87 -31.48
N ALA A 63 -5.93 2.22 -31.69
CA ALA A 63 -4.85 1.31 -32.05
C ALA A 63 -4.75 0.09 -31.10
N ALA A 64 -5.03 0.27 -29.80
CA ALA A 64 -4.99 -0.80 -28.80
C ALA A 64 -6.06 -1.88 -29.00
N PHE A 65 -7.09 -1.61 -29.79
CA PHE A 65 -8.15 -2.56 -30.13
C PHE A 65 -8.00 -3.15 -31.53
N SER A 66 -7.15 -2.55 -32.36
CA SER A 66 -6.95 -2.92 -33.76
C SER A 66 -5.99 -4.10 -33.98
N GLY A 67 -5.23 -4.50 -32.95
CA GLY A 67 -4.16 -5.50 -33.06
C GLY A 67 -2.79 -4.93 -33.43
N GLU A 68 -2.67 -3.61 -33.55
CA GLU A 68 -1.39 -2.93 -33.84
C GLU A 68 -0.31 -3.21 -32.78
N PHE A 69 -0.70 -3.43 -31.53
CA PHE A 69 0.20 -3.82 -30.43
C PHE A 69 0.26 -5.35 -30.23
N GLY A 70 0.09 -6.12 -31.30
CA GLY A 70 0.11 -7.58 -31.27
C GLY A 70 -1.09 -8.17 -30.52
N ASN A 71 -0.82 -9.10 -29.60
CA ASN A 71 -1.87 -9.79 -28.84
C ASN A 71 -2.41 -8.97 -27.65
N PHE A 72 -1.80 -7.81 -27.34
CA PHE A 72 -2.30 -6.95 -26.28
C PHE A 72 -3.68 -6.39 -26.67
N ARG A 73 -4.66 -6.61 -25.80
CA ARG A 73 -5.98 -5.99 -25.87
C ARG A 73 -6.45 -5.67 -24.45
N PRO A 74 -6.87 -4.43 -24.16
CA PRO A 74 -7.46 -4.12 -22.85
C PRO A 74 -8.76 -4.90 -22.65
N GLU A 75 -8.72 -5.96 -21.84
CA GLU A 75 -9.89 -6.85 -21.64
C GLU A 75 -11.04 -6.15 -20.89
N PHE A 76 -10.72 -5.09 -20.15
CA PHE A 76 -11.64 -4.35 -19.28
C PHE A 76 -12.27 -3.11 -19.93
N GLY A 77 -12.16 -2.98 -21.26
CA GLY A 77 -12.77 -1.89 -22.02
C GLY A 77 -11.84 -0.71 -22.35
N PRO A 78 -12.38 0.37 -22.93
CA PRO A 78 -11.60 1.47 -23.50
C PRO A 78 -10.98 2.42 -22.48
N THR A 79 -11.32 2.29 -21.20
CA THR A 79 -10.90 3.22 -20.15
C THR A 79 -10.50 2.49 -18.88
N ILE A 80 -9.47 3.00 -18.19
CA ILE A 80 -9.19 2.62 -16.80
C ILE A 80 -10.27 3.22 -15.90
N LEU A 81 -10.85 2.39 -15.03
CA LEU A 81 -11.91 2.73 -14.09
C LEU A 81 -11.39 2.72 -12.65
N HIS A 82 -11.99 3.57 -11.82
CA HIS A 82 -11.80 3.56 -10.38
C HIS A 82 -13.15 3.44 -9.69
N CYS A 83 -13.35 2.39 -8.88
CA CYS A 83 -14.53 2.20 -8.04
C CYS A 83 -15.88 2.51 -8.75
N PRO A 84 -16.20 1.83 -9.87
CA PRO A 84 -17.49 1.97 -10.53
C PRO A 84 -18.64 1.51 -9.61
N ALA A 85 -19.87 1.91 -9.97
CA ALA A 85 -21.06 1.57 -9.20
C ALA A 85 -21.16 0.05 -8.93
N PRO A 86 -21.53 -0.38 -7.71
CA PRO A 86 -22.13 0.43 -6.63
C PRO A 86 -21.13 1.24 -5.79
N ASN A 87 -19.82 1.08 -6.00
CA ASN A 87 -18.80 1.89 -5.34
C ASN A 87 -18.77 3.32 -5.91
N ARG A 88 -18.03 4.22 -5.24
CA ARG A 88 -17.84 5.61 -5.68
C ARG A 88 -16.40 6.04 -5.44
N TYR A 89 -15.74 6.55 -6.48
CA TYR A 89 -14.44 7.18 -6.35
C TYR A 89 -14.58 8.67 -5.98
N PRO A 90 -13.84 9.19 -4.97
CA PRO A 90 -12.82 8.51 -4.16
C PRO A 90 -13.34 7.88 -2.86
N GLN A 91 -14.63 7.99 -2.53
CA GLN A 91 -15.17 7.67 -1.20
C GLN A 91 -14.92 6.21 -0.80
N SER A 92 -15.28 5.26 -1.66
CA SER A 92 -15.08 3.83 -1.41
C SER A 92 -13.60 3.47 -1.31
N ALA A 93 -12.75 3.99 -2.21
CA ALA A 93 -11.31 3.77 -2.16
C ALA A 93 -10.71 4.28 -0.84
N ASN A 94 -11.06 5.49 -0.42
CA ASN A 94 -10.55 6.08 0.82
C ASN A 94 -11.01 5.30 2.06
N ALA A 95 -12.24 4.77 2.07
CA ALA A 95 -12.72 3.92 3.17
C ALA A 95 -11.93 2.60 3.26
N LEU A 96 -11.66 1.96 2.12
CA LEU A 96 -10.86 0.73 2.06
C LEU A 96 -9.41 0.99 2.52
N LEU A 97 -8.81 2.10 2.09
CA LEU A 97 -7.46 2.50 2.51
C LEU A 97 -7.36 2.79 4.02
N ARG A 98 -8.37 3.42 4.63
CA ARG A 98 -8.42 3.62 6.09
C ARG A 98 -8.49 2.30 6.85
N ALA A 99 -9.35 1.38 6.40
CA ALA A 99 -9.49 0.06 7.00
C ALA A 99 -8.21 -0.80 6.91
N ALA A 100 -7.34 -0.54 5.92
CA ALA A 100 -6.13 -1.31 5.65
C ALA A 100 -4.98 -1.12 6.67
N ASN A 101 -5.09 -0.18 7.63
CA ASN A 101 -4.10 0.01 8.68
C ASN A 101 -2.66 0.24 8.16
N LEU A 102 -2.56 1.03 7.08
CA LEU A 102 -1.33 1.21 6.30
C LEU A 102 -0.17 1.78 7.10
N LYS A 103 -0.45 2.73 8.01
CA LYS A 103 0.54 3.34 8.90
C LYS A 103 1.28 2.29 9.74
N GLU A 104 0.53 1.44 10.45
CA GLU A 104 1.12 0.39 11.29
C GLU A 104 1.91 -0.61 10.43
N GLN A 105 1.37 -1.03 9.28
CA GLN A 105 2.06 -1.98 8.41
C GLN A 105 3.41 -1.43 7.89
N VAL A 106 3.44 -0.17 7.44
CA VAL A 106 4.70 0.47 7.01
C VAL A 106 5.67 0.58 8.18
N TYR A 107 5.25 1.14 9.32
CA TYR A 107 6.13 1.25 10.48
C TYR A 107 6.72 -0.11 10.91
N ASN A 108 5.86 -1.12 10.99
CA ASN A 108 6.23 -2.47 11.36
C ASN A 108 7.19 -3.12 10.35
N SER A 109 7.05 -2.84 9.05
CA SER A 109 8.00 -3.32 8.04
C SER A 109 9.43 -2.82 8.31
N PHE A 110 9.60 -1.54 8.69
CA PHE A 110 10.91 -0.97 9.00
C PHE A 110 11.48 -1.47 10.32
N VAL A 111 10.63 -1.62 11.34
CA VAL A 111 11.07 -2.03 12.67
C VAL A 111 11.38 -3.52 12.71
N TYR A 112 10.53 -4.36 12.12
CA TYR A 112 10.53 -5.80 12.35
C TYR A 112 11.21 -6.62 11.25
N SER A 113 11.50 -6.06 10.08
CA SER A 113 12.25 -6.79 9.05
C SER A 113 13.72 -6.96 9.46
N GLN A 114 14.23 -8.19 9.38
CA GLN A 114 15.61 -8.53 9.78
C GLN A 114 16.51 -8.88 8.59
N SER A 115 15.93 -9.00 7.39
CA SER A 115 16.63 -9.30 6.14
C SER A 115 16.10 -8.45 4.98
N PHE A 116 16.81 -8.46 3.86
CA PHE A 116 16.32 -7.84 2.62
C PHE A 116 15.03 -8.53 2.16
N GLU A 117 14.97 -9.86 2.25
CA GLU A 117 13.86 -10.67 1.80
C GLU A 117 12.58 -10.35 2.59
N ASP A 118 12.67 -10.22 3.92
CA ASP A 118 11.53 -9.87 4.79
C ASP A 118 10.93 -8.50 4.44
N PHE A 119 11.78 -7.52 4.11
CA PHE A 119 11.35 -6.16 3.77
C PHE A 119 10.84 -6.07 2.32
N SER A 120 11.51 -6.75 1.40
CA SER A 120 11.37 -6.51 -0.04
C SER A 120 10.13 -7.13 -0.67
N SER A 121 9.83 -8.39 -0.34
CA SER A 121 8.91 -9.20 -1.14
C SER A 121 8.04 -10.12 -0.31
N THR A 122 6.89 -10.48 -0.87
CA THR A 122 5.98 -11.52 -0.39
C THR A 122 6.57 -12.93 -0.49
N GLY A 123 7.82 -13.08 -0.96
CA GLY A 123 8.59 -14.31 -0.82
C GLY A 123 9.36 -14.42 0.51
N GLY A 124 9.52 -13.31 1.25
CA GLY A 124 10.18 -13.27 2.56
C GLY A 124 9.21 -13.43 3.74
N ASN A 125 9.75 -13.61 4.95
CA ASN A 125 8.99 -14.05 6.13
C ASN A 125 8.61 -12.89 7.08
N GLY A 126 8.28 -11.72 6.54
CA GLY A 126 7.87 -10.52 7.27
C GLY A 126 6.71 -9.74 6.64
N ILE A 127 6.43 -8.55 7.20
CA ILE A 127 5.51 -7.56 6.60
C ILE A 127 6.31 -6.82 5.52
N SER A 128 6.31 -7.35 4.31
CA SER A 128 7.07 -6.75 3.21
C SER A 128 6.39 -5.50 2.67
N ILE A 129 7.18 -4.58 2.12
CA ILE A 129 6.64 -3.44 1.38
C ILE A 129 5.86 -3.90 0.15
N GLU A 130 6.21 -5.03 -0.48
CA GLU A 130 5.40 -5.60 -1.56
C GLU A 130 3.98 -5.98 -1.10
N GLN A 131 3.81 -6.51 0.12
CA GLN A 131 2.48 -6.80 0.67
C GLN A 131 1.64 -5.51 0.81
N VAL A 132 2.22 -4.46 1.39
CA VAL A 132 1.51 -3.19 1.58
C VAL A 132 1.25 -2.52 0.21
N HIS A 133 2.21 -2.60 -0.71
CA HIS A 133 2.05 -2.20 -2.11
C HIS A 133 0.88 -2.90 -2.81
N ASN A 134 0.73 -4.22 -2.62
CA ASN A 134 -0.37 -4.98 -3.20
C ASN A 134 -1.72 -4.54 -2.63
N THR A 135 -1.74 -4.08 -1.38
CA THR A 135 -2.94 -3.54 -0.75
C THR A 135 -3.36 -2.25 -1.42
N ILE A 136 -2.42 -1.36 -1.73
CA ILE A 136 -2.71 -0.12 -2.47
C ILE A 136 -3.27 -0.42 -3.86
N HIS A 137 -2.62 -1.31 -4.62
CA HIS A 137 -3.10 -1.73 -5.95
C HIS A 137 -4.55 -2.20 -5.95
N ARG A 138 -4.97 -2.91 -4.90
CA ARG A 138 -6.34 -3.39 -4.76
C ARG A 138 -7.29 -2.31 -4.27
N GLU A 139 -7.00 -1.73 -3.11
CA GLU A 139 -7.97 -0.91 -2.37
C GLU A 139 -8.18 0.48 -3.02
N SER A 140 -7.18 1.03 -3.71
CA SER A 140 -7.27 2.39 -4.26
C SER A 140 -8.20 2.52 -5.48
N ALA A 141 -8.55 1.39 -6.10
CA ALA A 141 -9.47 1.32 -7.23
C ALA A 141 -10.63 0.35 -6.96
N CYS A 142 -10.84 -0.08 -5.72
CA CYS A 142 -11.89 -1.04 -5.34
C CYS A 142 -11.80 -2.39 -6.07
N GLY A 143 -10.58 -2.87 -6.34
CA GLY A 143 -10.35 -4.15 -7.03
C GLY A 143 -10.50 -4.09 -8.55
N GLU A 144 -10.61 -2.90 -9.15
CA GLU A 144 -10.63 -2.73 -10.61
C GLU A 144 -9.23 -2.89 -11.24
N GLN A 145 -9.07 -2.45 -12.49
CA GLN A 145 -7.88 -2.64 -13.32
C GLN A 145 -6.55 -2.23 -12.69
N PHE A 146 -6.53 -1.33 -11.70
CA PHE A 146 -5.29 -0.99 -10.99
C PHE A 146 -4.71 -2.16 -10.18
N SER A 147 -5.53 -3.16 -9.86
CA SER A 147 -5.12 -4.41 -9.21
C SER A 147 -4.59 -5.47 -10.18
N GLU A 148 -4.75 -5.23 -11.49
CA GLU A 148 -4.37 -6.15 -12.55
C GLU A 148 -3.00 -5.77 -13.11
N GLN A 149 -1.97 -6.56 -12.82
CA GLN A 149 -0.57 -6.23 -13.16
C GLN A 149 -0.33 -6.01 -14.66
N ASP A 150 -1.11 -6.65 -15.53
CA ASP A 150 -0.98 -6.52 -16.98
C ASP A 150 -1.43 -5.14 -17.49
N VAL A 151 -2.23 -4.40 -16.72
CA VAL A 151 -2.77 -3.08 -17.10
C VAL A 151 -2.61 -1.97 -16.05
N ALA A 152 -2.17 -2.29 -14.84
CA ALA A 152 -2.02 -1.33 -13.74
C ALA A 152 -1.09 -0.15 -14.11
N GLY A 153 -0.08 -0.38 -14.95
CA GLY A 153 0.84 0.65 -15.43
C GLY A 153 0.20 1.74 -16.32
N PHE A 154 -1.01 1.51 -16.85
CA PHE A 154 -1.75 2.54 -17.60
C PHE A 154 -2.52 3.51 -16.69
N ASP A 155 -2.71 3.17 -15.42
CA ASP A 155 -3.38 4.03 -14.45
C ASP A 155 -2.44 5.15 -13.96
N PRO A 156 -2.85 6.43 -13.99
CA PRO A 156 -2.04 7.52 -13.44
C PRO A 156 -1.68 7.36 -11.95
N LEU A 157 -2.46 6.61 -11.16
CA LEU A 157 -2.11 6.27 -9.77
C LEU A 157 -0.81 5.48 -9.67
N PHE A 158 -0.44 4.71 -10.71
CA PHE A 158 0.73 3.83 -10.72
C PHE A 158 2.02 4.58 -10.38
N MET A 159 2.29 5.68 -11.09
CA MET A 159 3.56 6.41 -10.90
C MET A 159 3.60 7.13 -9.55
N LEU A 160 2.46 7.63 -9.05
CA LEU A 160 2.37 8.27 -7.74
C LEU A 160 2.60 7.27 -6.61
N HIS A 161 1.99 6.08 -6.73
CA HIS A 161 2.15 4.95 -5.82
C HIS A 161 3.59 4.43 -5.81
N HIS A 162 4.15 4.11 -6.98
CA HIS A 162 5.50 3.57 -7.10
C HIS A 162 6.59 4.59 -6.73
N ALA A 163 6.34 5.89 -6.88
CA ALA A 163 7.24 6.93 -6.33
C ALA A 163 7.27 6.92 -4.79
N ASN A 164 6.17 6.54 -4.12
CA ASN A 164 6.19 6.33 -2.67
C ASN A 164 6.83 5.00 -2.27
N VAL A 165 6.68 3.95 -3.08
CA VAL A 165 7.40 2.68 -2.85
C VAL A 165 8.91 2.89 -2.96
N ASP A 166 9.38 3.63 -3.97
CA ASP A 166 10.78 4.03 -4.10
C ASP A 166 11.24 4.91 -2.91
N ARG A 167 10.39 5.83 -2.44
CA ARG A 167 10.64 6.59 -1.21
C ARG A 167 10.90 5.67 -0.02
N LEU A 168 10.05 4.67 0.21
CA LEU A 168 10.23 3.72 1.31
C LEU A 168 11.53 2.90 1.14
N TRP A 169 11.91 2.55 -0.09
CA TRP A 169 13.21 1.94 -0.37
C TRP A 169 14.39 2.85 -0.05
N ALA A 170 14.31 4.14 -0.39
CA ALA A 170 15.34 5.12 -0.07
C ALA A 170 15.52 5.29 1.45
N PHE A 171 14.41 5.32 2.22
CA PHE A 171 14.49 5.29 3.68
C PHE A 171 15.12 3.99 4.20
N TRP A 172 14.77 2.83 3.64
CA TRP A 172 15.35 1.55 4.05
C TRP A 172 16.85 1.47 3.79
N GLU A 173 17.31 1.94 2.62
CA GLU A 173 18.73 2.00 2.27
C GLU A 173 19.53 2.79 3.31
N VAL A 174 19.03 3.97 3.70
CA VAL A 174 19.68 4.83 4.70
C VAL A 174 19.61 4.23 6.11
N ILE A 175 18.48 3.63 6.49
CA ILE A 175 18.27 3.06 7.84
C ILE A 175 18.95 1.69 8.01
N ARG A 176 19.17 0.93 6.93
CA ARG A 176 19.72 -0.43 6.93
C ARG A 176 20.63 -0.67 5.70
N PRO A 177 21.75 0.07 5.55
CA PRO A 177 22.61 -0.05 4.37
C PRO A 177 23.15 -1.47 4.14
N ASN A 178 23.40 -2.23 5.20
CA ASN A 178 23.87 -3.62 5.11
C ASN A 178 22.82 -4.60 4.53
N LEU A 179 21.53 -4.21 4.54
CA LEU A 179 20.38 -4.98 4.06
C LEU A 179 19.71 -4.30 2.84
N ALA A 180 20.38 -3.35 2.19
CA ALA A 180 19.83 -2.61 1.04
C ALA A 180 19.73 -3.45 -0.24
N SER A 181 20.44 -4.59 -0.32
CA SER A 181 20.38 -5.51 -1.45
C SER A 181 20.33 -6.97 -0.99
N PHE A 182 19.68 -7.82 -1.78
CA PHE A 182 19.82 -9.26 -1.64
C PHE A 182 21.26 -9.67 -1.94
N ARG A 183 21.72 -10.73 -1.25
CA ARG A 183 23.06 -11.31 -1.46
C ARG A 183 22.99 -12.73 -1.97
N ARG A 184 21.89 -13.42 -1.66
CA ARG A 184 21.70 -14.82 -2.04
C ARG A 184 21.03 -14.87 -3.40
N PRO A 185 21.62 -15.58 -4.37
CA PRO A 185 20.96 -15.82 -5.63
C PRO A 185 19.68 -16.63 -5.46
N TYR A 186 18.72 -16.40 -6.35
CA TYR A 186 17.45 -17.11 -6.34
C TYR A 186 16.98 -17.42 -7.76
N ALA A 187 16.14 -18.45 -7.91
CA ALA A 187 15.52 -18.74 -9.19
C ALA A 187 14.36 -17.75 -9.43
N GLY A 188 14.48 -16.94 -10.48
CA GLY A 188 13.46 -15.96 -10.84
C GLY A 188 12.25 -16.58 -11.53
N HIS A 189 11.10 -15.92 -11.40
CA HIS A 189 9.93 -16.22 -12.23
C HIS A 189 10.11 -15.72 -13.67
N SER A 190 9.21 -16.13 -14.56
CA SER A 190 9.21 -15.65 -15.95
C SER A 190 8.98 -14.14 -16.00
N ARG A 191 9.76 -13.45 -16.83
CA ARG A 191 9.63 -12.02 -17.17
C ARG A 191 9.77 -11.88 -18.68
N PHE A 192 9.42 -10.71 -19.22
CA PHE A 192 9.43 -10.45 -20.66
C PHE A 192 10.73 -10.91 -21.37
N THR A 193 11.89 -10.65 -20.78
CA THR A 193 13.21 -11.00 -21.35
C THR A 193 13.92 -12.12 -20.59
N THR A 194 13.28 -12.78 -19.62
CA THR A 194 13.97 -13.70 -18.70
C THR A 194 13.09 -14.92 -18.42
N PRO A 195 13.48 -16.12 -18.89
CA PRO A 195 12.75 -17.34 -18.61
C PRO A 195 12.66 -17.65 -17.11
N ALA A 196 11.57 -18.31 -16.71
CA ALA A 196 11.46 -18.86 -15.35
C ALA A 196 12.62 -19.82 -15.04
N GLY A 197 13.07 -19.82 -13.79
CA GLY A 197 14.21 -20.62 -13.34
C GLY A 197 15.58 -19.96 -13.56
N THR A 198 15.64 -18.84 -14.28
CA THR A 198 16.90 -18.07 -14.42
C THR A 198 17.39 -17.62 -13.05
N ILE A 199 18.67 -17.89 -12.75
CA ILE A 199 19.27 -17.48 -11.47
C ILE A 199 19.51 -15.98 -11.47
N ILE A 200 18.81 -15.27 -10.58
CA ILE A 200 18.91 -13.83 -10.38
C ILE A 200 20.00 -13.53 -9.35
N ARG A 201 20.82 -12.53 -9.68
CA ARG A 201 21.91 -11.98 -8.88
C ARG A 201 21.78 -10.45 -8.83
N PRO A 202 22.45 -9.76 -7.91
CA PRO A 202 22.43 -8.29 -7.86
C PRO A 202 22.95 -7.63 -9.15
N ASN A 203 23.82 -8.31 -9.89
CA ASN A 203 24.33 -7.87 -11.19
C ASN A 203 23.53 -8.41 -12.40
N SER A 204 22.41 -9.09 -12.19
CA SER A 204 21.53 -9.50 -13.29
C SER A 204 20.90 -8.27 -13.97
N PRO A 205 20.81 -8.23 -15.32
CA PRO A 205 20.19 -7.13 -16.04
C PRO A 205 18.71 -6.92 -15.66
N LEU A 206 18.35 -5.68 -15.37
CA LEU A 206 16.98 -5.18 -15.20
C LEU A 206 16.44 -4.67 -16.53
N GLN A 207 16.28 -5.58 -17.49
CA GLN A 207 15.70 -5.24 -18.79
C GLN A 207 14.26 -4.68 -18.64
N PRO A 208 13.84 -3.72 -19.49
CA PRO A 208 14.57 -3.12 -20.61
C PRO A 208 15.29 -1.81 -20.25
N PHE A 209 15.72 -1.63 -19.00
CA PHE A 209 16.27 -0.35 -18.53
C PHE A 209 17.79 -0.29 -18.73
N PHE A 210 18.26 0.75 -19.41
CA PHE A 210 19.66 0.95 -19.74
C PHE A 210 20.16 2.33 -19.31
N ALA A 211 21.35 2.36 -18.72
CA ALA A 211 22.15 3.55 -18.52
C ALA A 211 22.72 4.07 -19.86
N PRO A 212 23.33 5.28 -19.90
CA PRO A 212 23.97 5.79 -21.11
C PRO A 212 24.92 4.79 -21.77
N ARG A 213 25.01 4.84 -23.10
CA ARG A 213 25.80 3.91 -23.93
C ARG A 213 25.26 2.46 -23.96
N GLY A 214 24.03 2.23 -23.51
CA GLY A 214 23.37 0.93 -23.63
C GLY A 214 23.83 -0.11 -22.60
N VAL A 215 24.37 0.33 -21.46
CA VAL A 215 24.72 -0.56 -20.35
C VAL A 215 23.44 -0.87 -19.57
N PRO A 216 23.03 -2.15 -19.41
CA PRO A 216 21.81 -2.46 -18.69
C PRO A 216 21.94 -2.06 -17.22
N HIS A 217 20.87 -1.52 -16.64
CA HIS A 217 20.78 -1.39 -15.20
C HIS A 217 20.77 -2.77 -14.54
N THR A 218 21.31 -2.84 -13.34
CA THR A 218 21.29 -3.99 -12.43
C THR A 218 20.85 -3.52 -11.04
N SER A 219 20.52 -4.43 -10.13
CA SER A 219 20.22 -4.06 -8.74
C SER A 219 21.40 -3.33 -8.10
N ASP A 220 22.65 -3.77 -8.34
CA ASP A 220 23.86 -3.07 -7.89
C ASP A 220 23.98 -1.63 -8.45
N SER A 221 23.52 -1.41 -9.68
CA SER A 221 23.59 -0.09 -10.31
C SER A 221 22.57 0.89 -9.73
N VAL A 222 21.43 0.39 -9.23
CA VAL A 222 20.28 1.20 -8.81
C VAL A 222 20.08 1.25 -7.30
N VAL A 223 20.82 0.44 -6.51
CA VAL A 223 20.65 0.35 -5.05
C VAL A 223 20.71 1.71 -4.36
N SER A 224 21.50 2.64 -4.88
CA SER A 224 21.63 4.01 -4.36
C SER A 224 20.80 5.00 -5.19
N PHE A 225 19.68 5.46 -4.63
CA PHE A 225 18.78 6.44 -5.27
C PHE A 225 19.49 7.76 -5.62
N ARG A 226 20.52 8.14 -4.85
CA ARG A 226 21.30 9.38 -5.02
C ARG A 226 21.93 9.57 -6.41
N LYS A 227 22.06 8.49 -7.20
CA LYS A 227 22.64 8.53 -8.56
C LYS A 227 21.68 9.04 -9.63
N PHE A 228 20.39 9.20 -9.33
CA PHE A 228 19.34 9.49 -10.31
C PHE A 228 18.83 10.94 -10.26
N GLY A 229 19.50 11.82 -9.52
CA GLY A 229 19.22 13.25 -9.51
C GLY A 229 17.92 13.64 -8.78
N TYR A 230 17.44 12.79 -7.87
CA TYR A 230 16.32 13.07 -6.98
C TYR A 230 16.67 12.70 -5.53
N SER A 231 15.88 13.23 -4.59
CA SER A 231 15.87 12.83 -3.19
C SER A 231 14.45 12.99 -2.63
N TYR A 232 14.24 12.64 -1.37
CA TYR A 232 12.97 12.76 -0.67
C TYR A 232 13.11 13.63 0.58
N PRO A 233 12.03 14.30 1.02
CA PRO A 233 12.00 14.96 2.31
C PRO A 233 12.42 13.99 3.42
N GLY A 234 13.36 14.40 4.26
CA GLY A 234 13.94 13.55 5.32
C GLY A 234 15.25 12.84 4.91
N LEU A 235 15.62 12.84 3.63
CA LEU A 235 16.81 12.17 3.08
C LEU A 235 17.74 13.13 2.32
N GLU A 236 17.61 14.43 2.56
CA GLU A 236 18.44 15.48 1.97
C GLU A 236 19.94 15.23 2.23
N ASP A 237 20.79 15.64 1.29
CA ASP A 237 22.22 15.45 1.39
C ASP A 237 22.82 16.31 2.52
N GLY A 238 23.71 15.72 3.33
CA GLY A 238 24.43 16.42 4.40
C GLY A 238 24.81 15.47 5.54
N GLY A 239 25.82 15.87 6.33
CA GLY A 239 26.27 15.10 7.48
C GLY A 239 26.91 13.74 7.16
N SER A 240 27.27 13.02 8.21
CA SER A 240 27.75 11.65 8.20
C SER A 240 26.62 10.65 7.92
N GLN A 241 26.98 9.41 7.57
CA GLN A 241 25.99 8.34 7.36
C GLN A 241 25.15 8.07 8.63
N GLU A 242 25.74 8.22 9.81
CA GLU A 242 25.06 8.04 11.10
C GLU A 242 24.03 9.15 11.33
N GLU A 243 24.39 10.41 11.09
CA GLU A 243 23.46 11.54 11.20
C GLU A 243 22.29 11.41 10.21
N GLN A 244 22.55 11.01 8.96
CA GLN A 244 21.51 10.75 7.97
C GLN A 244 20.58 9.62 8.41
N ARG A 245 21.14 8.55 8.98
CA ARG A 245 20.37 7.44 9.53
C ARG A 245 19.48 7.90 10.69
N HIS A 246 20.00 8.68 11.62
CA HIS A 246 19.24 9.20 12.76
C HIS A 246 18.11 10.12 12.30
N HIS A 247 18.38 11.02 11.34
CA HIS A 247 17.38 11.88 10.73
C HIS A 247 16.27 11.07 10.03
N ALA A 248 16.64 10.06 9.24
CA ALA A 248 15.70 9.18 8.57
C ALA A 248 14.81 8.41 9.56
N ILE A 249 15.38 7.93 10.67
CA ILE A 249 14.62 7.26 11.74
C ILE A 249 13.64 8.22 12.40
N ARG A 250 14.07 9.43 12.77
CA ARG A 250 13.18 10.46 13.36
C ARG A 250 12.01 10.77 12.42
N HIS A 251 12.30 11.06 11.16
CA HIS A 251 11.28 11.38 10.17
C HIS A 251 10.27 10.24 9.97
N MET A 252 10.75 8.99 9.87
CA MET A 252 9.90 7.81 9.74
C MET A 252 9.00 7.62 10.98
N ARG A 253 9.52 7.87 12.18
CA ARG A 253 8.77 7.80 13.43
C ARG A 253 7.75 8.91 13.58
N GLU A 254 8.06 10.14 13.16
CA GLU A 254 7.12 11.26 13.16
C GLU A 254 5.92 10.97 12.25
N LEU A 255 6.17 10.39 11.08
CA LEU A 255 5.10 10.06 10.13
C LEU A 255 4.29 8.84 10.55
N TYR A 256 4.96 7.75 10.94
CA TYR A 256 4.32 6.43 11.04
C TYR A 256 4.42 5.76 12.41
N GLY A 257 5.21 6.29 13.33
CA GLY A 257 5.30 5.76 14.69
C GLY A 257 3.97 5.83 15.44
N GLU A 258 3.81 4.99 16.46
CA GLU A 258 2.67 5.06 17.36
C GLU A 258 2.64 6.43 18.08
N THR A 259 1.45 6.99 18.27
CA THR A 259 1.25 8.27 18.98
C THR A 259 1.66 8.16 20.45
N GLN A 260 1.95 9.32 21.06
CA GLN A 260 2.62 9.49 22.35
C GLN A 260 1.92 8.88 23.59
N ASP A 261 0.74 8.26 23.44
CA ASP A 261 -0.06 7.70 24.54
C ASP A 261 0.31 6.26 24.94
N ALA A 262 1.22 5.63 24.20
CA ALA A 262 1.82 4.36 24.61
C ALA A 262 2.81 4.59 25.78
N PRO A 263 2.80 3.76 26.84
CA PRO A 263 3.79 3.86 27.92
C PRO A 263 5.21 3.80 27.34
N ARG A 264 5.90 4.94 27.31
CA ARG A 264 7.19 5.13 26.61
C ARG A 264 8.32 4.24 27.14
N HIS A 265 8.11 3.55 28.27
CA HIS A 265 9.18 2.87 29.01
C HIS A 265 8.96 1.36 29.20
N ALA A 266 7.80 0.80 28.81
CA ALA A 266 7.53 -0.62 29.01
C ALA A 266 7.69 -1.41 27.71
N SER A 267 8.46 -2.51 27.77
CA SER A 267 8.49 -3.49 26.67
C SER A 267 7.08 -4.03 26.42
N ARG A 268 6.71 -4.14 25.15
CA ARG A 268 5.40 -4.65 24.71
C ARG A 268 5.55 -6.02 24.08
N GLN A 269 4.62 -6.91 24.39
CA GLN A 269 4.51 -8.18 23.70
C GLN A 269 3.80 -7.96 22.36
N ILE A 270 4.49 -8.24 21.27
CA ILE A 270 4.00 -8.16 19.89
C ILE A 270 3.51 -9.54 19.46
N PHE A 271 2.46 -9.56 18.64
CA PHE A 271 1.87 -10.76 18.06
C PHE A 271 1.64 -10.55 16.56
N MET A 272 2.03 -11.54 15.74
CA MET A 272 1.81 -11.53 14.30
C MET A 272 1.31 -12.89 13.82
N ALA A 273 0.44 -12.90 12.81
CA ALA A 273 0.08 -14.10 12.08
C ALA A 273 0.88 -14.14 10.78
N HIS A 274 1.62 -15.23 10.56
CA HIS A 274 2.39 -15.51 9.34
C HIS A 274 1.67 -16.58 8.54
N MET A 275 1.23 -16.24 7.34
CA MET A 275 0.54 -17.15 6.44
C MET A 275 1.47 -17.53 5.29
N ASN A 276 1.45 -18.80 4.89
CA ASN A 276 2.05 -19.25 3.64
C ASN A 276 1.01 -20.00 2.81
N ILE A 277 1.02 -19.74 1.49
CA ILE A 277 0.14 -20.37 0.52
C ILE A 277 0.84 -20.42 -0.84
N ASN A 278 0.60 -21.47 -1.61
CA ASN A 278 0.96 -21.48 -3.02
C ASN A 278 -0.15 -20.80 -3.82
N VAL A 279 0.18 -19.76 -4.60
CA VAL A 279 -0.84 -18.95 -5.29
C VAL A 279 -1.63 -19.72 -6.34
N GLU A 280 -1.08 -20.82 -6.85
CA GLU A 280 -1.76 -21.75 -7.76
C GLU A 280 -2.88 -22.59 -7.09
N ASP A 281 -2.89 -22.70 -5.75
CA ASP A 281 -3.97 -23.40 -5.04
C ASP A 281 -5.22 -22.53 -4.92
N ILE A 282 -5.12 -21.22 -5.17
CA ILE A 282 -6.25 -20.29 -5.13
C ILE A 282 -6.99 -20.37 -6.49
N PRO A 283 -8.21 -20.92 -6.54
CA PRO A 283 -8.89 -21.25 -7.79
C PRO A 283 -9.23 -20.05 -8.66
N PHE A 284 -9.43 -18.88 -8.08
CA PHE A 284 -9.70 -17.65 -8.80
C PHE A 284 -9.05 -16.46 -8.09
N ARG A 285 -8.33 -15.65 -8.86
CA ARG A 285 -7.60 -14.45 -8.43
C ARG A 285 -7.97 -13.27 -9.33
N PRO A 286 -7.87 -12.02 -8.86
CA PRO A 286 -7.38 -11.60 -7.54
C PRO A 286 -8.29 -12.05 -6.39
N ALA A 287 -7.72 -12.25 -5.21
CA ALA A 287 -8.44 -12.64 -4.00
C ALA A 287 -7.94 -11.86 -2.79
N GLN A 288 -8.69 -11.90 -1.70
CA GLN A 288 -8.33 -11.29 -0.42
C GLN A 288 -8.47 -12.33 0.68
N ILE A 289 -7.41 -12.50 1.47
CA ILE A 289 -7.40 -13.40 2.62
C ILE A 289 -7.54 -12.55 3.88
N HIS A 290 -8.66 -12.67 4.57
CA HIS A 290 -8.94 -11.99 5.82
C HIS A 290 -8.55 -12.88 6.99
N VAL A 291 -7.73 -12.33 7.90
CA VAL A 291 -7.27 -13.00 9.10
C VAL A 291 -8.10 -12.52 10.29
N PHE A 292 -8.56 -13.47 11.08
CA PHE A 292 -9.34 -13.24 12.29
C PHE A 292 -8.65 -13.88 13.48
N LEU A 293 -8.78 -13.25 14.64
CA LEU A 293 -8.31 -13.80 15.90
C LEU A 293 -9.41 -13.64 16.94
N CYS A 294 -9.84 -14.75 17.54
CA CYS A 294 -10.95 -14.80 18.50
C CYS A 294 -12.23 -14.12 17.98
N GLY A 295 -12.54 -14.28 16.69
CA GLY A 295 -13.74 -13.71 16.05
C GLY A 295 -13.62 -12.24 15.63
N ARG A 296 -12.49 -11.56 15.94
CA ARG A 296 -12.24 -10.19 15.51
C ARG A 296 -11.34 -10.15 14.27
N HIS A 297 -11.70 -9.35 13.27
CA HIS A 297 -10.87 -9.12 12.09
C HIS A 297 -9.56 -8.44 12.48
N ALA A 298 -8.43 -9.01 12.08
CA ALA A 298 -7.10 -8.51 12.39
C ALA A 298 -6.47 -7.74 11.22
N GLY A 299 -6.75 -8.19 10.00
CA GLY A 299 -6.21 -7.61 8.78
C GLY A 299 -6.45 -8.48 7.57
N SER A 300 -5.97 -8.03 6.41
CA SER A 300 -6.22 -8.68 5.13
C SER A 300 -4.94 -8.74 4.30
N ILE A 301 -4.77 -9.83 3.57
CA ILE A 301 -3.64 -10.05 2.66
C ILE A 301 -4.21 -10.12 1.23
N PRO A 302 -3.89 -9.16 0.36
CA PRO A 302 -4.29 -9.21 -1.04
C PRO A 302 -3.44 -10.24 -1.80
N VAL A 303 -4.12 -11.00 -2.67
CA VAL A 303 -3.50 -11.94 -3.60
C VAL A 303 -3.81 -11.47 -5.01
N LEU A 304 -2.83 -10.86 -5.67
CA LEU A 304 -2.99 -10.35 -7.03
C LEU A 304 -3.01 -11.48 -8.07
N SER A 305 -3.37 -11.14 -9.32
CA SER A 305 -3.48 -12.10 -10.42
C SER A 305 -2.14 -12.71 -10.84
N LYS A 306 -1.01 -12.03 -10.62
CA LYS A 306 0.37 -12.54 -10.77
C LYS A 306 1.17 -12.40 -9.46
N PRO A 307 2.22 -13.21 -9.26
CA PRO A 307 2.73 -14.28 -10.14
C PRO A 307 1.73 -15.44 -10.27
N SER A 308 1.74 -16.16 -11.40
CA SER A 308 0.79 -17.28 -11.59
C SER A 308 1.13 -18.52 -10.76
N HIS A 309 2.39 -18.64 -10.32
CA HIS A 309 2.89 -19.74 -9.52
C HIS A 309 3.85 -19.23 -8.45
N GLY A 310 3.98 -19.98 -7.36
CA GLY A 310 4.96 -19.75 -6.33
C GLY A 310 4.33 -19.52 -4.97
N ARG A 311 5.19 -19.43 -3.97
CA ARG A 311 4.75 -19.22 -2.59
C ARG A 311 4.51 -17.74 -2.36
N LEU A 312 3.35 -17.43 -1.80
CA LEU A 312 3.02 -16.16 -1.19
C LEU A 312 3.11 -16.32 0.32
N HIS A 313 3.92 -15.48 0.95
CA HIS A 313 3.91 -15.23 2.37
C HIS A 313 3.20 -13.91 2.66
N GLY A 314 2.36 -13.90 3.68
CA GLY A 314 1.75 -12.67 4.19
C GLY A 314 1.75 -12.62 5.70
N THR A 315 1.96 -11.43 6.25
CA THR A 315 2.02 -11.20 7.70
C THR A 315 0.99 -10.18 8.12
N VAL A 316 0.18 -10.51 9.14
CA VAL A 316 -0.81 -9.60 9.72
C VAL A 316 -0.44 -9.29 11.18
N PRO A 317 -0.22 -8.01 11.54
CA PRO A 317 -0.14 -7.59 12.94
C PRO A 317 -1.43 -7.93 13.68
N LEU A 318 -1.33 -8.54 14.86
CA LEU A 318 -2.50 -8.93 15.67
C LEU A 318 -2.81 -7.93 16.79
N SER A 319 -2.19 -6.75 16.77
CA SER A 319 -2.33 -5.70 17.80
C SER A 319 -3.79 -5.32 18.09
N LYS A 320 -4.63 -5.27 17.05
CA LYS A 320 -6.08 -4.99 17.16
C LYS A 320 -6.86 -6.16 17.76
N ALA A 321 -6.65 -7.37 17.27
CA ALA A 321 -7.47 -8.53 17.62
C ALA A 321 -7.00 -9.27 18.88
N ILE A 322 -5.73 -9.17 19.29
CA ILE A 322 -5.20 -9.86 20.48
C ILE A 322 -5.86 -9.37 21.78
N LYS A 323 -6.30 -8.11 21.82
CA LYS A 323 -7.04 -7.56 22.96
C LYS A 323 -8.35 -8.32 23.19
N GLU A 324 -8.99 -8.76 22.12
CA GLU A 324 -10.24 -9.53 22.19
C GLU A 324 -10.02 -10.92 22.76
N CYS A 325 -8.96 -11.63 22.35
CA CYS A 325 -8.61 -12.91 22.95
C CYS A 325 -8.35 -12.81 24.46
N ARG A 326 -7.64 -11.76 24.89
CA ARG A 326 -7.37 -11.50 26.31
C ARG A 326 -8.67 -11.23 27.08
N ARG A 327 -9.58 -10.42 26.51
CA ARG A 327 -10.89 -10.13 27.08
C ARG A 327 -11.72 -11.40 27.26
N LEU A 328 -11.66 -12.32 26.30
CA LEU A 328 -12.38 -13.59 26.30
C LEU A 328 -11.67 -14.71 27.08
N GLY A 329 -10.44 -14.50 27.56
CA GLY A 329 -9.64 -15.55 28.20
C GLY A 329 -9.29 -16.71 27.26
N ARG A 330 -9.24 -16.47 25.94
CA ARG A 330 -9.00 -17.49 24.92
C ARG A 330 -7.54 -17.51 24.48
N ASP A 331 -7.04 -18.72 24.22
CA ASP A 331 -5.73 -18.91 23.63
C ASP A 331 -5.77 -18.52 22.13
N PRO A 332 -5.02 -17.50 21.69
CA PRO A 332 -5.01 -17.08 20.28
C PRO A 332 -4.59 -18.21 19.33
N ARG A 333 -3.76 -19.15 19.79
CA ARG A 333 -3.26 -20.28 18.98
C ARG A 333 -4.35 -21.26 18.55
N LYS A 334 -5.50 -21.23 19.22
CA LYS A 334 -6.64 -22.14 18.98
C LYS A 334 -7.85 -21.46 18.35
N HIS A 335 -7.79 -20.15 18.12
CA HIS A 335 -8.92 -19.34 17.68
C HIS A 335 -8.50 -18.40 16.55
N THR A 336 -7.71 -18.93 15.62
CA THR A 336 -7.27 -18.21 14.42
C THR A 336 -8.19 -18.59 13.26
N GLY A 337 -8.91 -17.60 12.73
CA GLY A 337 -9.88 -17.80 11.65
C GLY A 337 -9.38 -17.19 10.34
N LEU A 338 -9.79 -17.79 9.23
CA LEU A 338 -9.51 -17.29 7.90
C LEU A 338 -10.79 -17.21 7.06
N ARG A 339 -10.88 -16.18 6.24
CA ARG A 339 -11.90 -16.07 5.20
C ARG A 339 -11.26 -15.60 3.90
N ILE A 340 -11.47 -16.33 2.82
CA ILE A 340 -10.87 -16.02 1.52
C ILE A 340 -11.99 -15.59 0.56
N ILE A 341 -11.89 -14.39 0.02
CA ILE A 341 -12.89 -13.79 -0.88
C ILE A 341 -12.23 -13.49 -2.23
N GLY A 342 -12.71 -14.12 -3.29
CA GLY A 342 -12.28 -13.85 -4.67
C GLY A 342 -13.21 -12.90 -5.43
N PRO A 343 -13.10 -12.85 -6.77
CA PRO A 343 -13.87 -11.93 -7.59
C PRO A 343 -15.38 -12.13 -7.42
N GLY A 344 -16.14 -11.03 -7.50
CA GLY A 344 -17.60 -11.05 -7.32
C GLY A 344 -18.05 -11.46 -5.91
N ASN A 345 -17.22 -11.22 -4.89
CA ASN A 345 -17.47 -11.63 -3.49
C ASN A 345 -17.64 -13.14 -3.28
N ARG A 346 -17.07 -13.96 -4.17
CA ARG A 346 -17.15 -15.41 -4.07
C ARG A 346 -16.20 -15.92 -2.97
N GLU A 347 -16.76 -16.57 -1.96
CA GLU A 347 -15.97 -17.17 -0.87
C GLU A 347 -15.28 -18.46 -1.33
N ILE A 348 -14.02 -18.64 -0.93
CA ILE A 348 -13.20 -19.83 -1.17
C ILE A 348 -13.07 -20.59 0.15
N PRO A 349 -13.53 -21.85 0.24
CA PRO A 349 -13.36 -22.66 1.44
C PRO A 349 -11.88 -22.91 1.74
N ILE A 350 -11.42 -22.63 2.96
CA ILE A 350 -10.01 -22.83 3.32
C ILE A 350 -9.60 -24.31 3.25
N SER A 351 -10.55 -25.23 3.44
CA SER A 351 -10.35 -26.68 3.32
C SER A 351 -10.00 -27.13 1.90
N SER A 352 -10.28 -26.30 0.90
CA SER A 352 -9.89 -26.56 -0.50
C SER A 352 -8.42 -26.21 -0.80
N ILE A 353 -7.76 -25.46 0.08
CA ILE A 353 -6.40 -24.95 -0.12
C ILE A 353 -5.41 -25.83 0.64
N ARG A 354 -4.66 -26.66 -0.10
CA ARG A 354 -3.78 -27.68 0.51
C ARG A 354 -2.48 -27.12 1.06
N SER A 355 -1.92 -26.10 0.43
CA SER A 355 -0.64 -25.49 0.83
C SER A 355 -0.77 -24.47 1.97
N LEU A 356 -2.00 -24.15 2.41
CA LEU A 356 -2.25 -23.11 3.39
C LEU A 356 -1.70 -23.53 4.76
N THR A 357 -0.79 -22.73 5.29
CA THR A 357 -0.24 -22.89 6.64
C THR A 357 -0.20 -21.53 7.34
N MET A 358 -0.30 -21.55 8.67
CA MET A 358 -0.17 -20.35 9.47
C MET A 358 0.65 -20.61 10.74
N GLU A 359 1.44 -19.61 11.12
CA GLU A 359 2.18 -19.55 12.37
C GLU A 359 1.81 -18.28 13.13
N LEU A 360 1.67 -18.39 14.45
CA LEU A 360 1.61 -17.24 15.33
C LEU A 360 3.03 -16.94 15.82
N GLU A 361 3.49 -15.72 15.60
CA GLU A 361 4.75 -15.21 16.14
C GLU A 361 4.48 -14.31 17.34
N ASP A 362 5.30 -14.46 18.37
CA ASP A 362 5.36 -13.52 19.49
C ASP A 362 6.80 -13.15 19.86
N PHE A 363 7.00 -11.88 20.22
CA PHE A 363 8.27 -11.35 20.72
C PHE A 363 8.06 -10.08 21.55
N LYS A 364 9.04 -9.76 22.40
CA LYS A 364 9.08 -8.48 23.12
C LYS A 364 9.72 -7.40 22.26
N ALA A 365 9.07 -6.24 22.15
CA ALA A 365 9.65 -5.03 21.59
C ALA A 365 9.88 -4.01 22.73
N THR A 366 11.12 -3.60 22.93
CA THR A 366 11.50 -2.57 23.91
C THR A 366 11.55 -1.22 23.21
N PRO A 367 10.85 -0.19 23.75
CA PRO A 367 10.90 1.16 23.19
C PRO A 367 12.35 1.67 23.04
N PRO A 368 12.63 2.45 21.99
CA PRO A 368 13.95 3.04 21.78
C PRO A 368 14.29 4.06 22.88
N SER A 369 15.58 4.23 23.15
CA SER A 369 16.06 5.12 24.22
C SER A 369 16.00 6.61 23.84
N SER A 370 16.03 6.89 22.53
CA SER A 370 15.87 8.22 21.93
C SER A 370 14.92 8.17 20.73
N ASP A 371 14.67 9.32 20.11
CA ASP A 371 13.95 9.44 18.83
C ASP A 371 14.80 9.01 17.61
N GLU A 372 16.11 8.88 17.77
CA GLU A 372 17.08 8.51 16.73
C GLU A 372 17.25 6.98 16.56
N GLU A 373 16.62 6.18 17.44
CA GLU A 373 16.70 4.73 17.44
C GLU A 373 15.37 4.05 17.07
N LEU A 374 15.47 2.82 16.58
CA LEU A 374 14.31 1.93 16.41
C LEU A 374 14.18 1.01 17.63
N PRO A 375 12.97 0.50 17.93
CA PRO A 375 12.74 -0.44 19.02
C PRO A 375 13.71 -1.64 18.99
N ALA A 376 14.21 -2.03 20.15
CA ALA A 376 15.01 -3.23 20.30
C ALA A 376 14.10 -4.47 20.36
N LEU A 377 14.42 -5.49 19.56
CA LEU A 377 13.59 -6.69 19.45
C LEU A 377 14.20 -7.84 20.26
N GLY A 378 13.37 -8.47 21.09
CA GLY A 378 13.71 -9.70 21.79
C GLY A 378 13.64 -10.93 20.88
N PRO A 379 13.93 -12.13 21.43
CA PRO A 379 13.81 -13.39 20.71
C PRO A 379 12.39 -13.61 20.17
N ARG A 380 12.31 -14.10 18.93
CA ARG A 380 11.07 -14.42 18.23
C ARG A 380 10.72 -15.89 18.44
N HIS A 381 9.47 -16.15 18.81
CA HIS A 381 8.94 -17.51 18.93
C HIS A 381 7.81 -17.65 17.92
N ARG A 382 7.88 -18.69 17.09
CA ARG A 382 6.84 -19.03 16.11
C ARG A 382 6.26 -20.38 16.46
N VAL A 383 4.93 -20.46 16.45
CA VAL A 383 4.21 -21.70 16.69
C VAL A 383 3.16 -21.89 15.60
N PRO A 384 3.08 -23.08 14.97
CA PRO A 384 1.98 -23.40 14.07
C PRO A 384 0.63 -23.25 14.78
N VAL A 385 -0.39 -22.82 14.03
CA VAL A 385 -1.77 -22.69 14.53
C VAL A 385 -2.75 -23.43 13.64
N ASP A 386 -3.79 -23.98 14.27
CA ASP A 386 -4.94 -24.49 13.54
C ASP A 386 -5.80 -23.33 13.05
N MET A 387 -6.25 -23.43 11.80
CA MET A 387 -7.08 -22.41 11.15
C MET A 387 -8.51 -22.94 10.98
N GLU A 388 -9.48 -22.10 11.29
CA GLU A 388 -10.91 -22.37 11.04
C GLU A 388 -11.48 -21.45 9.96
N GLN A 389 -12.49 -21.93 9.22
CA GLN A 389 -13.24 -21.07 8.31
C GLN A 389 -14.00 -20.04 9.17
N SER A 390 -13.70 -18.76 8.98
CA SER A 390 -14.38 -17.69 9.71
C SER A 390 -15.58 -17.16 8.92
N HIS A 391 -16.67 -16.94 9.65
CA HIS A 391 -17.87 -16.24 9.17
C HIS A 391 -18.10 -14.91 9.92
N ALA A 392 -17.10 -14.47 10.69
CA ALA A 392 -17.16 -13.20 11.40
C ALA A 392 -17.24 -12.02 10.40
N PRO A 393 -17.88 -10.91 10.79
CA PRO A 393 -17.94 -9.72 9.95
C PRO A 393 -16.52 -9.18 9.70
N ILE A 394 -16.26 -8.77 8.46
CA ILE A 394 -15.05 -8.03 8.13
C ILE A 394 -15.31 -6.60 8.56
N GLU A 395 -14.56 -6.13 9.57
CA GLU A 395 -14.62 -4.73 9.99
C GLU A 395 -14.15 -3.86 8.81
N THR A 396 -15.10 -3.17 8.21
CA THR A 396 -14.87 -2.00 7.39
C THR A 396 -15.37 -0.85 8.24
N GLU A 397 -14.62 0.24 8.41
CA GLU A 397 -15.03 1.40 9.23
C GLU A 397 -16.24 2.15 8.60
N TYR A 398 -17.34 1.46 8.33
CA TYR A 398 -18.57 2.02 7.76
C TYR A 398 -19.64 2.33 8.82
N GLU A 399 -19.39 2.09 10.10
CA GLU A 399 -20.36 2.42 11.16
C GLU A 399 -19.67 2.94 12.43
N GLU A 400 -19.63 4.27 12.57
CA GLU A 400 -19.67 5.11 13.78
C GLU A 400 -19.55 6.56 13.24
N SER A 401 -20.51 7.47 13.33
CA SER A 401 -21.47 7.76 14.39
C SER A 401 -22.68 8.56 13.86
N ASP A 402 -23.87 7.97 13.83
CA ASP A 402 -25.14 8.70 13.97
C ASP A 402 -25.99 7.91 14.97
N GLY A 403 -25.68 8.14 16.24
CA GLY A 403 -26.28 7.44 17.37
C GLY A 403 -26.20 8.31 18.60
N ASN A 404 -26.73 9.53 18.54
CA ASN A 404 -27.08 10.29 19.73
C ASN A 404 -28.59 10.31 19.90
N SER A 405 -29.13 9.21 20.43
CA SER A 405 -30.44 9.18 21.08
C SER A 405 -30.30 9.74 22.51
N GLY A 406 -30.33 11.07 22.62
CA GLY A 406 -30.56 11.75 23.89
C GLY A 406 -31.98 12.35 23.88
N GLY A 407 -32.94 11.63 24.46
CA GLY A 407 -34.29 12.14 24.67
C GLY A 407 -34.37 13.06 25.88
N ALA A 408 -35.16 14.13 25.77
CA ALA A 408 -36.12 14.63 26.77
C ALA A 408 -36.75 15.95 26.28
N GLY A 409 -38.08 16.07 26.36
CA GLY A 409 -38.77 17.36 26.30
C GLY A 409 -39.97 17.40 25.37
N ASP A 410 -41.07 16.82 25.83
CA ASP A 410 -42.43 17.02 25.34
C ASP A 410 -42.89 18.45 25.73
N GLU A 411 -43.36 19.26 24.77
CA GLU A 411 -44.31 20.36 25.01
C GLU A 411 -44.89 20.89 23.68
N THR A 412 -46.07 20.36 23.35
CA THR A 412 -47.29 21.00 22.83
C THR A 412 -47.25 22.01 21.66
N SER A 413 -48.16 21.72 20.72
CA SER A 413 -48.71 22.55 19.63
C SER A 413 -49.16 23.96 20.05
N ASP A 414 -49.04 24.93 19.14
CA ASP A 414 -50.22 25.59 18.53
C ASP A 414 -49.89 26.56 17.38
N GLU A 415 -50.70 26.40 16.32
CA GLU A 415 -51.34 27.39 15.44
C GLU A 415 -50.69 28.74 15.04
N SER A 416 -50.58 28.90 13.70
CA SER A 416 -51.14 30.01 12.89
C SER A 416 -50.48 31.40 12.84
N GLY A 417 -50.59 32.00 11.64
CA GLY A 417 -50.28 33.41 11.32
C GLY A 417 -48.86 33.59 10.75
N GLY A 418 -48.62 34.15 9.58
CA GLY A 418 -49.31 35.23 8.89
C GLY A 418 -48.23 36.26 8.49
N TYR A 419 -48.15 36.56 7.20
CA TYR A 419 -47.42 37.65 6.54
C TYR A 419 -46.69 38.68 7.42
N GLN A 420 -45.42 38.97 7.12
CA GLN A 420 -45.05 40.31 6.64
C GLN A 420 -43.67 40.34 5.97
N GLN A 421 -43.72 40.90 4.76
CA GLN A 421 -42.67 41.47 3.95
C GLN A 421 -42.36 42.84 4.54
N ASP A 422 -41.08 43.19 4.73
CA ASP A 422 -40.65 44.59 4.77
C ASP A 422 -39.24 44.69 4.18
N ASP A 423 -39.19 45.46 3.09
CA ASP A 423 -38.01 46.05 2.50
C ASP A 423 -37.46 47.17 3.41
N ASP A 424 -36.15 47.42 3.34
CA ASP A 424 -35.49 48.75 3.27
C ASP A 424 -34.12 48.78 3.98
N TYR A 425 -33.05 48.59 3.20
CA TYR A 425 -31.98 49.58 2.87
C TYR A 425 -30.69 48.91 2.38
#